data_AF-A0A7K1FHA3-F1
#
_entry.id   AF-A0A7K1FHA3-F1
#
_cell.length_a   1.000
_cell.length_b   1.000
_cell.length_c   1.000
_cell.angle_alpha   90.00
_cell.angle_beta   90.00
_cell.angle_gamma   90.00
#
_symmetry.space_group_name_H-M   'P 1'
#
loop_
_entity.id
_entity.type
_entity.pdbx_description
1 polymer ?
#
loop_
_entity_poly.entity_id
_entity_poly.type
_entity_poly.pdbx_seq_one_letter_code
_entity_poly.pdbx_strand_id
1 'polypeptide(L)'
;MGMFGLGKKRSERKETRERLDSWVQERRGVEVFVEPKTAVTGVSMVLVAHDGEFTRRLVDTPAKARDFARDHGLPIYDATVVGYPQRMRDYSRRTTLLARRAEQERLDGR
;
A
#
# COMPACT_ATOMS: atom_id res chain seq x y z
N MET A 1 -10.34 8.70 33.56
CA MET A 1 -9.82 7.49 32.89
C MET A 1 -10.15 7.56 31.40
N GLY A 2 -9.18 7.90 30.54
CA GLY A 2 -9.12 7.46 29.14
C GLY A 2 -9.90 8.15 28.01
N MET A 3 -10.04 9.48 27.94
CA MET A 3 -10.68 10.16 26.78
C MET A 3 -9.71 10.65 25.66
N PHE A 4 -8.39 10.43 25.79
CA PHE A 4 -7.38 11.00 24.89
C PHE A 4 -6.97 10.09 23.71
N GLY A 5 -7.31 8.79 23.72
CA GLY A 5 -6.84 7.82 22.71
C GLY A 5 -7.69 7.74 21.43
N LEU A 6 -8.98 8.11 21.50
CA LEU A 6 -9.91 7.97 20.38
C LEU A 6 -9.67 9.02 19.28
N GLY A 7 -9.29 10.24 19.68
CA GLY A 7 -9.00 11.35 18.77
C GLY A 7 -7.76 11.10 17.90
N LYS A 8 -6.68 10.59 18.50
CA LYS A 8 -5.43 10.26 17.79
C LYS A 8 -5.65 9.19 16.71
N LYS A 9 -6.32 8.08 17.06
CA LYS A 9 -6.63 7.02 16.08
C LYS A 9 -7.50 7.52 14.93
N ARG A 10 -8.44 8.44 15.18
CA ARG A 10 -9.26 9.03 14.12
C ARG A 10 -8.44 9.89 13.16
N SER A 11 -7.49 10.67 13.69
CA SER A 11 -6.58 11.48 12.89
C SER A 11 -5.70 10.61 11.99
N GLU A 12 -5.06 9.58 12.55
CA GLU A 12 -4.19 8.65 11.81
C GLU A 12 -4.94 7.94 10.66
N ARG A 13 -6.20 7.55 10.89
CA ARG A 13 -7.05 6.96 9.85
C ARG A 13 -7.40 7.94 8.73
N LYS A 14 -7.73 9.18 9.09
CA LYS A 14 -8.02 10.23 8.11
C LYS A 14 -6.79 10.49 7.23
N GLU A 15 -5.64 10.66 7.86
CA GLU A 15 -4.36 10.87 7.18
C GLU A 15 -3.97 9.68 6.29
N THR A 16 -4.28 8.45 6.73
CA THR A 16 -4.06 7.24 5.92
C THR A 16 -4.98 7.23 4.69
N ARG A 17 -6.26 7.56 4.85
CA ARG A 17 -7.21 7.64 3.74
C ARG A 17 -6.78 8.71 2.73
N GLU A 18 -6.44 9.91 3.18
CA GLU A 18 -5.99 11.01 2.32
C GLU A 18 -4.75 10.61 1.50
N ARG A 19 -3.78 9.94 2.12
CA ARG A 19 -2.60 9.45 1.40
C ARG A 19 -2.93 8.41 0.34
N LEU A 20 -3.83 7.49 0.64
CA LEU A 20 -4.25 6.47 -0.31
C LEU A 20 -5.04 7.09 -1.46
N ASP A 21 -5.91 8.06 -1.17
CA ASP A 21 -6.67 8.80 -2.17
C ASP A 21 -5.72 9.54 -3.12
N SER A 22 -4.78 10.34 -2.60
CA SER A 22 -3.78 11.03 -3.43
C SER A 22 -2.95 10.06 -4.27
N TRP A 23 -2.54 8.94 -3.69
CA TRP A 23 -1.73 7.94 -4.41
C TRP A 23 -2.47 7.34 -5.60
N VAL A 24 -3.77 7.04 -5.45
CA VAL A 24 -4.63 6.56 -6.55
C VAL A 24 -4.78 7.61 -7.63
N GLN A 25 -4.99 8.89 -7.27
CA GLN A 25 -5.19 9.96 -8.27
C GLN A 25 -3.96 10.20 -9.16
N GLU A 26 -2.77 9.97 -8.64
CA GLU A 26 -1.51 10.13 -9.37
C GLU A 26 -1.18 8.94 -10.29
N ARG A 27 -1.90 7.82 -10.18
CA ARG A 27 -1.52 6.55 -10.81
C ARG A 27 -2.67 5.93 -11.57
N ARG A 28 -2.33 5.29 -12.69
CA ARG A 28 -3.29 4.61 -13.56
C ARG A 28 -3.26 3.10 -13.37
N GLY A 29 -4.40 2.45 -13.66
CA GLY A 29 -4.55 1.00 -13.61
C GLY A 29 -4.26 0.43 -12.23
N VAL A 30 -4.74 1.10 -11.18
CA VAL A 30 -4.54 0.67 -9.80
C VAL A 30 -5.44 -0.52 -9.50
N GLU A 31 -4.87 -1.53 -8.85
CA GLU A 31 -5.58 -2.68 -8.31
C GLU A 31 -5.36 -2.77 -6.79
N VAL A 32 -6.38 -3.21 -6.06
CA VAL A 32 -6.34 -3.35 -4.60
C VAL A 32 -6.12 -4.81 -4.21
N PHE A 33 -5.11 -5.06 -3.38
CA PHE A 33 -4.84 -6.37 -2.79
C PHE A 33 -4.99 -6.27 -1.27
N VAL A 34 -5.77 -7.17 -0.68
CA VAL A 34 -6.01 -7.21 0.76
C VAL A 34 -5.31 -8.42 1.34
N GLU A 35 -4.53 -8.18 2.39
CA GLU A 35 -3.99 -9.25 3.22
C GLU A 35 -4.82 -9.33 4.50
N PRO A 36 -5.23 -10.54 4.92
CA PRO A 36 -5.98 -10.73 6.16
C PRO A 36 -5.14 -10.31 7.37
N LYS A 37 -5.83 -10.00 8.48
CA LYS A 37 -5.14 -9.81 9.77
C LYS A 37 -4.39 -11.08 10.15
N THR A 38 -3.22 -10.92 10.74
CA THR A 38 -2.44 -12.01 11.35
C THR A 38 -2.40 -11.82 12.87
N ALA A 39 -1.68 -12.71 13.56
CA ALA A 39 -1.47 -12.59 15.01
C ALA A 39 -0.72 -11.30 15.42
N VAL A 40 0.14 -10.79 14.53
CA VAL A 40 1.05 -9.67 14.82
C VAL A 40 0.81 -8.43 13.96
N THR A 41 -0.05 -8.51 12.94
CA THR A 41 -0.30 -7.40 12.01
C THR A 41 -1.78 -7.28 11.72
N GLY A 42 -2.27 -6.04 11.64
CA GLY A 42 -3.64 -5.75 11.22
C GLY A 42 -3.89 -6.09 9.74
N VAL A 43 -5.10 -5.85 9.27
CA VAL A 43 -5.44 -5.99 7.85
C VAL A 43 -4.60 -5.00 7.05
N SER A 44 -3.97 -5.46 5.98
CA SER A 44 -3.20 -4.59 5.10
C SER A 44 -3.92 -4.43 3.78
N MET A 45 -3.93 -3.19 3.28
CA MET A 45 -4.34 -2.87 1.92
C MET A 45 -3.10 -2.46 1.14
N VAL A 46 -2.90 -3.14 0.01
CA VAL A 46 -1.81 -2.88 -0.93
C VAL A 46 -2.43 -2.37 -2.22
N LEU A 47 -2.04 -1.17 -2.64
CA LEU A 47 -2.41 -0.63 -3.94
C LEU A 47 -1.27 -0.88 -4.90
N VAL A 48 -1.58 -1.43 -6.08
CA VAL A 48 -0.57 -1.75 -7.11
C VAL A 48 -0.96 -1.09 -8.42
N ALA A 49 -0.13 -0.17 -8.91
CA ALA A 49 -0.32 0.53 -10.17
C ALA A 49 0.01 -0.35 -11.38
N HIS A 50 -0.32 0.13 -12.58
CA HIS A 50 -0.12 -0.60 -13.84
C HIS A 50 1.34 -1.00 -14.12
N ASP A 51 2.33 -0.24 -13.64
CA ASP A 51 3.77 -0.48 -13.82
C ASP A 51 4.39 -1.29 -12.68
N GLY A 52 3.58 -1.65 -11.68
CA GLY A 52 4.01 -2.38 -10.51
C GLY A 52 4.47 -1.52 -9.34
N GLU A 53 4.48 -0.18 -9.45
CA GLU A 53 4.63 0.68 -8.27
C GLU A 53 3.52 0.35 -7.26
N PHE A 54 3.86 0.28 -5.99
CA PHE A 54 2.90 -0.09 -4.96
C PHE A 54 3.07 0.69 -3.66
N THR A 55 1.99 0.79 -2.89
CA THR A 55 2.00 1.27 -1.51
C THR A 55 1.20 0.33 -0.61
N ARG A 56 1.62 0.19 0.65
CA ARG A 56 0.98 -0.69 1.64
C ARG A 56 0.63 0.10 2.89
N ARG A 57 -0.61 0.01 3.34
CA ARG A 57 -1.09 0.64 4.57
C ARG A 57 -1.99 -0.30 5.37
N LEU A 58 -1.95 -0.16 6.69
CA LEU A 58 -2.87 -0.87 7.58
C LEU A 58 -4.25 -0.22 7.51
N VAL A 59 -5.29 -1.06 7.52
CA VAL A 59 -6.69 -0.67 7.59
C VAL A 59 -7.37 -1.42 8.72
N ASP A 60 -8.42 -0.84 9.30
CA ASP A 60 -9.07 -1.42 10.48
C ASP A 60 -9.71 -2.78 10.18
N THR A 61 -10.32 -2.92 9.00
CA THR A 61 -11.07 -4.12 8.61
C THR A 61 -10.98 -4.37 7.09
N PRO A 62 -11.23 -5.61 6.63
CA PRO A 62 -11.31 -5.89 5.19
C PRO A 62 -12.47 -5.16 4.52
N ALA A 63 -13.54 -4.84 5.26
CA ALA A 63 -14.66 -4.05 4.75
C ALA A 63 -14.22 -2.63 4.36
N LYS A 64 -13.30 -2.01 5.09
CA LYS A 64 -12.76 -0.69 4.73
C LYS A 64 -11.96 -0.71 3.43
N ALA A 65 -11.24 -1.80 3.15
CA ALA A 65 -10.58 -1.97 1.86
C ALA A 65 -11.59 -2.14 0.72
N ARG A 66 -12.66 -2.91 0.94
CA ARG A 66 -13.77 -3.03 -0.04
C ARG A 66 -14.48 -1.71 -0.29
N ASP A 67 -14.74 -0.94 0.76
CA ASP A 67 -15.33 0.40 0.65
C ASP A 67 -14.42 1.31 -0.17
N PHE A 68 -13.13 1.35 0.14
CA PHE A 68 -12.14 2.12 -0.63
C PHE A 68 -12.13 1.74 -2.11
N ALA A 69 -12.04 0.44 -2.41
CA ALA A 69 -12.02 -0.03 -3.79
C ALA A 69 -13.31 0.36 -4.54
N ARG A 70 -14.48 0.21 -3.89
CA ARG A 70 -15.76 0.61 -4.45
C ARG A 70 -15.85 2.11 -4.71
N ASP A 71 -15.44 2.94 -3.74
CA ASP A 71 -15.47 4.41 -3.87
C ASP A 71 -14.66 4.91 -5.06
N HIS A 72 -13.56 4.21 -5.40
CA HIS A 72 -12.66 4.55 -6.50
C HIS A 72 -12.89 3.73 -7.78
N GLY A 73 -13.85 2.79 -7.78
CA GLY A 73 -14.10 1.91 -8.93
C GLY A 73 -12.93 0.97 -9.27
N LEU A 74 -12.15 0.55 -8.28
CA LEU A 74 -10.96 -0.28 -8.45
C LEU A 74 -11.28 -1.77 -8.24
N PRO A 75 -10.64 -2.68 -9.01
CA PRO A 75 -10.71 -4.10 -8.73
C PRO A 75 -10.01 -4.42 -7.40
N ILE A 76 -10.53 -5.41 -6.68
CA ILE A 76 -10.04 -5.82 -5.37
C ILE A 76 -9.90 -7.33 -5.27
N TYR A 77 -8.79 -7.79 -4.70
CA TYR A 77 -8.47 -9.20 -4.55
C TYR A 77 -7.94 -9.54 -3.16
N ASP A 78 -8.11 -10.80 -2.77
CA ASP A 78 -7.41 -11.37 -1.62
C ASP A 78 -6.02 -11.81 -2.03
N ALA A 79 -4.99 -11.18 -1.48
CA ALA A 79 -3.60 -11.45 -1.81
C ALA A 79 -3.17 -12.88 -1.46
N THR A 80 -3.83 -13.52 -0.49
CA THR A 80 -3.52 -14.91 -0.11
C THR A 80 -4.09 -15.92 -1.09
N VAL A 81 -5.09 -15.52 -1.87
CA VAL A 81 -5.74 -16.36 -2.88
C VAL A 81 -5.04 -16.19 -4.23
N VAL A 82 -4.87 -14.96 -4.70
CA VAL A 82 -4.34 -14.69 -6.05
C VAL A 82 -2.83 -14.44 -6.08
N GLY A 83 -2.21 -14.19 -4.92
CA GLY A 83 -0.83 -13.76 -4.84
C GLY A 83 -0.61 -12.31 -5.31
N TYR A 84 0.65 -11.88 -5.33
CA TYR A 84 1.03 -10.57 -5.85
C TYR A 84 1.32 -10.61 -7.35
N PRO A 85 0.90 -9.58 -8.11
CA PRO A 85 1.07 -9.56 -9.55
C PRO A 85 2.56 -9.45 -9.93
N GLN A 86 2.94 -10.06 -11.06
CA GLN A 86 4.33 -10.12 -11.51
C GLN A 86 4.99 -8.73 -11.61
N ARG A 87 4.25 -7.74 -12.12
CA ARG A 87 4.72 -6.34 -12.22
C ARG A 87 5.21 -5.74 -10.90
N MET A 88 4.57 -6.09 -9.77
CA MET A 88 5.00 -5.61 -8.45
C MET A 88 6.35 -6.23 -8.03
N ARG A 89 6.57 -7.50 -8.40
CA ARG A 89 7.85 -8.19 -8.16
C ARG A 89 8.96 -7.58 -9.01
N ASP A 90 8.66 -7.33 -10.29
CA ASP A 90 9.61 -6.71 -11.22
C ASP A 90 9.97 -5.29 -10.80
N TYR A 91 8.99 -4.50 -10.33
CA TYR A 91 9.22 -3.17 -9.75
C TYR A 91 10.16 -3.25 -8.54
N SER A 92 9.88 -4.14 -7.58
CA SER A 92 10.72 -4.31 -6.38
C SER A 92 12.17 -4.67 -6.75
N ARG A 93 12.35 -5.53 -7.75
CA ARG A 93 13.69 -5.90 -8.26
C ARG A 93 14.38 -4.70 -8.89
N ARG A 94 13.69 -3.95 -9.75
CA ARG A 94 14.23 -2.75 -10.40
C ARG A 94 14.65 -1.70 -9.38
N THR A 95 13.78 -1.38 -8.42
CA THR A 95 14.05 -0.40 -7.36
C THR A 95 15.25 -0.81 -6.51
N THR A 96 15.37 -2.09 -6.14
CA THR A 96 16.53 -2.60 -5.40
C THR A 96 17.83 -2.44 -6.18
N LEU A 97 17.84 -2.77 -7.47
CA LEU A 97 19.03 -2.63 -8.31
C LEU A 97 19.44 -1.16 -8.48
N LEU A 98 18.47 -0.27 -8.70
CA LEU A 98 18.71 1.17 -8.81
C LEU A 98 19.27 1.75 -7.50
N ALA A 99 18.71 1.36 -6.35
CA ALA A 99 19.20 1.79 -5.05
C ALA A 99 20.64 1.34 -4.79
N ARG A 100 20.96 0.08 -5.10
CA ARG A 100 22.33 -0.45 -4.99
C ARG A 100 23.31 0.29 -5.88
N ARG A 101 22.93 0.58 -7.13
CA ARG A 101 23.77 1.33 -8.07
C ARG A 101 24.02 2.75 -7.57
N ALA A 102 22.98 3.46 -7.13
CA ALA A 102 23.12 4.80 -6.59
C ALA A 102 24.01 4.84 -5.34
N GLU A 103 23.99 3.77 -4.54
CA GLU A 103 24.90 3.64 -3.39
C GLU A 103 26.35 3.42 -3.83
N GLN A 104 26.60 2.55 -4.81
CA GLN A 104 27.95 2.35 -5.35
C GLN A 104 28.50 3.65 -5.95
N GLU A 105 27.70 4.38 -6.75
CA GLU A 105 28.11 5.67 -7.31
C GLU A 105 28.45 6.71 -6.22
N ARG A 106 27.70 6.73 -5.10
CA ARG A 106 28.02 7.59 -3.94
C ARG A 106 29.32 7.20 -3.24
N LEU A 107 29.61 5.91 -3.14
CA LEU A 107 30.84 5.39 -2.52
C LEU A 107 32.06 5.56 -3.43
N ASP A 108 31.87 5.42 -4.74
CA ASP A 108 32.90 5.57 -5.76
C ASP A 108 33.28 7.04 -6.03
N GLY A 109 32.45 7.98 -5.55
CA GLY A 109 32.91 9.29 -5.08
C GLY A 109 33.73 10.12 -6.05
N ARG A 110 33.33 10.12 -7.33
CA ARG A 110 33.59 11.20 -8.29
C ARG A 110 32.39 12.13 -8.32
#